data_AF-A0A9X1I3Z1-F1
#
_entry.id   AF-A0A9X1I3Z1-F1
#
_cell.length_a   1.000
_cell.length_b   1.000
_cell.length_c   1.000
_cell.angle_alpha   90.00
_cell.angle_beta   90.00
_cell.angle_gamma   90.00
#
_symmetry.space_group_name_H-M   'P 1'
#
loop_
_entity.id
_entity.type
_entity.pdbx_description
1 polymer ?
#
loop_
_entity_poly.entity_id
_entity_poly.type
_entity_poly.pdbx_seq_one_letter_code
_entity_poly.pdbx_strand_id
1 'polypeptide(L)'
;MKSEKEKFEFVYVENDGTVRELDNDEIEYLETEFEPSDGARPYIKSNYDQLTPDKKILGFLHRSKVPKDIEIINTDLRYAEMRFPIGIYDTNKAIELPVGIYSIKVLGGWSVSVGNFSIELKNRENGKVITPKVTNWRIQSYEFGERAKKIMSLDIPKRGTYLIEFKNQKDLKVRRSNLFLTRLFEKELPNEKLEIWIG
;
A
#
# COMPACT_ATOMS: atom_id res chain seq x y z
N MET A 1 24.11 -10.82 -25.36
CA MET A 1 23.57 -9.47 -25.06
C MET A 1 22.15 -9.69 -24.54
N LYS A 2 21.89 -9.41 -23.25
CA LYS A 2 20.52 -9.45 -22.71
C LYS A 2 19.79 -8.26 -23.32
N SER A 3 18.78 -8.51 -24.15
CA SER A 3 17.86 -7.47 -24.62
C SER A 3 17.28 -6.76 -23.41
N GLU A 4 17.21 -5.42 -23.47
CA GLU A 4 16.30 -4.67 -22.62
C GLU A 4 14.93 -5.32 -22.79
N LYS A 5 14.39 -5.94 -21.72
CA LYS A 5 13.01 -6.42 -21.75
C LYS A 5 12.16 -5.22 -22.12
N GLU A 6 11.47 -5.31 -23.25
CA GLU A 6 10.54 -4.30 -23.73
C GLU A 6 9.58 -4.01 -22.58
N LYS A 7 9.56 -2.76 -22.11
CA LYS A 7 8.71 -2.40 -20.97
C LYS A 7 7.25 -2.48 -21.42
N PHE A 8 6.38 -2.98 -20.56
CA PHE A 8 4.97 -3.15 -20.87
C PHE A 8 4.32 -1.82 -21.29
N GLU A 9 3.37 -1.88 -22.22
CA GLU A 9 2.79 -0.69 -22.87
C GLU A 9 1.88 0.11 -21.94
N PHE A 10 1.38 -0.51 -20.87
CA PHE A 10 0.57 0.11 -19.83
C PHE A 10 1.35 0.39 -18.55
N VAL A 11 0.88 1.41 -17.83
CA VAL A 11 1.30 1.82 -16.49
C VAL A 11 0.05 2.02 -15.63
N TYR A 12 0.22 2.13 -14.32
CA TYR A 12 -0.88 2.43 -13.41
C TYR A 12 -0.78 3.86 -12.90
N VAL A 13 -1.88 4.61 -12.96
CA VAL A 13 -2.03 5.89 -12.29
C VAL A 13 -2.63 5.64 -10.92
N GLU A 14 -1.96 6.12 -9.88
CA GLU A 14 -2.39 6.01 -8.50
C GLU A 14 -3.33 7.15 -8.12
N ASN A 15 -4.02 7.01 -6.99
CA ASN A 15 -5.04 7.98 -6.56
C ASN A 15 -4.47 9.38 -6.21
N ASP A 16 -3.16 9.48 -5.97
CA ASP A 16 -2.45 10.75 -5.74
C ASP A 16 -1.88 11.37 -7.04
N GLY A 17 -2.09 10.73 -8.19
CA GLY A 17 -1.58 11.15 -9.50
C GLY A 17 -0.20 10.61 -9.86
N THR A 18 0.47 9.86 -8.97
CA THR A 18 1.73 9.23 -9.34
C THR A 18 1.52 8.11 -10.37
N VAL A 19 2.55 7.81 -11.16
CA VAL A 19 2.48 6.81 -12.23
C VAL A 19 3.55 5.76 -12.01
N ARG A 20 3.19 4.48 -12.13
CA ARG A 20 4.12 3.36 -11.91
C ARG A 20 4.04 2.28 -12.98
N GLU A 21 5.16 1.57 -13.14
CA GLU A 21 5.21 0.29 -13.86
C GLU A 21 4.26 -0.72 -13.19
N LEU A 22 3.79 -1.70 -13.97
CA LEU A 22 2.90 -2.76 -13.48
C LEU A 22 3.71 -3.91 -12.87
N ASP A 23 3.11 -4.63 -11.90
CA ASP A 23 3.62 -5.92 -11.47
C ASP A 23 3.19 -7.07 -12.41
N ASN A 24 3.72 -8.27 -12.18
CA ASN A 24 3.44 -9.41 -13.07
C ASN A 24 1.95 -9.82 -13.03
N ASP A 25 1.29 -9.69 -11.89
CA ASP A 25 -0.11 -10.09 -11.71
C ASP A 25 -1.02 -9.09 -12.46
N GLU A 26 -0.70 -7.80 -12.41
CA GLU A 26 -1.38 -6.74 -13.16
C GLU A 26 -1.15 -6.86 -14.68
N ILE A 27 0.06 -7.26 -15.10
CA ILE A 27 0.35 -7.55 -16.52
C ILE A 27 -0.50 -8.74 -16.98
N GLU A 28 -0.49 -9.85 -16.24
CA GLU A 28 -1.31 -11.03 -16.55
C GLU A 28 -2.81 -10.68 -16.61
N TYR A 29 -3.28 -9.83 -15.70
CA TYR A 29 -4.66 -9.33 -15.70
C TYR A 29 -4.99 -8.51 -16.94
N LEU A 30 -4.08 -7.67 -17.44
CA LEU A 30 -4.30 -6.89 -18.66
C LEU A 30 -4.20 -7.73 -19.94
N GLU A 31 -3.42 -8.81 -19.92
CA GLU A 31 -3.29 -9.76 -21.01
C GLU A 31 -4.46 -10.77 -21.07
N THR A 32 -5.25 -10.86 -19.99
CA THR A 32 -6.43 -11.73 -19.92
C THR A 32 -7.52 -11.26 -20.90
N GLU A 33 -8.07 -12.19 -21.69
CA GLU A 33 -9.22 -11.92 -22.54
C GLU A 33 -10.50 -11.79 -21.69
N PHE A 34 -11.25 -10.71 -21.93
CA PHE A 34 -12.54 -10.47 -21.28
C PHE A 34 -13.66 -10.38 -22.30
N GLU A 35 -14.80 -10.99 -21.99
CA GLU A 35 -16.03 -10.82 -22.76
C GLU A 35 -16.49 -9.35 -22.74
N PRO A 36 -17.11 -8.82 -23.82
CA PRO A 36 -17.46 -7.40 -23.91
C PRO A 36 -18.32 -6.87 -22.75
N SER A 37 -19.19 -7.72 -22.20
CA SER A 37 -20.08 -7.44 -21.07
C SER A 37 -19.55 -7.90 -19.72
N ASP A 38 -18.28 -8.33 -19.64
CA ASP A 38 -17.67 -8.72 -18.38
C ASP A 38 -17.41 -7.49 -17.50
N GLY A 39 -17.93 -7.52 -16.28
CA GLY A 39 -17.72 -6.48 -15.28
C GLY A 39 -16.31 -6.48 -14.69
N ALA A 40 -15.54 -7.56 -14.89
CA ALA A 40 -14.16 -7.70 -14.45
C ALA A 40 -13.15 -7.07 -15.43
N ARG A 41 -13.61 -6.31 -16.44
CA ARG A 41 -12.70 -5.67 -17.39
C ARG A 41 -11.83 -4.61 -16.72
N PRO A 42 -10.53 -4.53 -17.08
CA PRO A 42 -9.66 -3.48 -16.58
C PRO A 42 -10.18 -2.10 -17.02
N TYR A 43 -10.18 -1.16 -16.08
CA TYR A 43 -10.49 0.22 -16.40
C TYR A 43 -9.26 0.90 -17.02
N ILE A 44 -9.30 1.09 -18.33
CA ILE A 44 -8.24 1.75 -19.10
C ILE A 44 -8.63 3.20 -19.35
N LYS A 45 -7.77 4.12 -18.90
CA LYS A 45 -7.88 5.55 -19.10
C LYS A 45 -7.56 5.95 -20.54
N SER A 46 -8.41 6.79 -21.10
CA SER A 46 -8.23 7.48 -22.38
C SER A 46 -7.15 8.56 -22.32
N ASN A 47 -6.93 9.22 -21.18
CA ASN A 47 -5.86 10.18 -20.92
C ASN A 47 -5.56 10.28 -19.41
N TYR A 48 -4.46 10.93 -19.04
CA TYR A 48 -4.03 11.04 -17.64
C TYR A 48 -5.08 11.74 -16.75
N ASP A 49 -5.67 12.85 -17.21
CA ASP A 49 -6.64 13.64 -16.42
C ASP A 49 -8.04 13.02 -16.30
N GLN A 50 -8.29 11.89 -16.97
CA GLN A 50 -9.60 11.25 -16.93
C GLN A 50 -9.94 10.77 -15.52
N LEU A 51 -11.06 11.23 -14.98
CA LEU A 51 -11.57 10.75 -13.71
C LEU A 51 -12.50 9.55 -13.88
N THR A 52 -12.46 8.64 -12.92
CA THR A 52 -13.47 7.61 -12.72
C THR A 52 -14.84 8.25 -12.38
N PRO A 53 -15.95 7.52 -12.47
CA PRO A 53 -17.28 8.04 -12.10
C PRO A 53 -17.37 8.58 -10.67
N ASP A 54 -16.57 8.04 -9.75
CA ASP A 54 -16.43 8.50 -8.35
C ASP A 54 -15.36 9.60 -8.16
N LYS A 55 -14.93 10.25 -9.25
CA LYS A 55 -14.00 11.38 -9.29
C LYS A 55 -12.57 11.07 -8.81
N LYS A 56 -12.10 9.83 -8.97
CA LYS A 56 -10.71 9.44 -8.71
C LYS A 56 -9.88 9.49 -9.98
N ILE A 57 -8.59 9.79 -9.84
CA ILE A 57 -7.65 9.89 -10.97
C ILE A 57 -7.01 8.54 -11.34
N LEU A 58 -7.23 7.49 -10.55
CA LEU A 58 -6.57 6.20 -10.71
C LEU A 58 -7.01 5.40 -11.95
N GLY A 59 -6.15 4.48 -12.40
CA GLY A 59 -6.47 3.50 -13.44
C GLY A 59 -5.30 3.17 -14.37
N PHE A 60 -5.48 2.13 -15.20
CA PHE A 60 -4.46 1.76 -16.20
C PHE A 60 -4.38 2.83 -17.28
N LEU A 61 -3.18 3.22 -17.67
CA LEU A 61 -2.94 4.23 -18.68
C LEU A 61 -1.87 3.73 -19.65
N HIS A 62 -2.10 3.92 -20.95
CA HIS A 62 -1.07 3.62 -21.93
C HIS A 62 0.13 4.57 -21.72
N ARG A 63 1.36 4.04 -21.66
CA ARG A 63 2.59 4.76 -21.32
C ARG A 63 2.78 6.04 -22.12
N SER A 64 2.45 6.04 -23.41
CA SER A 64 2.59 7.21 -24.28
C SER A 64 1.68 8.39 -23.88
N LYS A 65 0.67 8.15 -23.03
CA LYS A 65 -0.28 9.16 -22.55
C LYS A 65 0.11 9.74 -21.19
N VAL A 66 1.23 9.30 -20.61
CA VAL A 66 1.78 9.88 -19.39
C VAL A 66 2.37 11.27 -19.71
N PRO A 67 1.99 12.33 -18.98
CA PRO A 67 2.61 13.63 -19.10
C PRO A 67 4.13 13.56 -18.95
N LYS A 68 4.88 14.33 -19.76
CA LYS A 68 6.35 14.24 -19.84
C LYS A 68 7.07 14.66 -18.55
N ASP A 69 6.39 15.44 -17.71
CA ASP A 69 6.83 15.93 -16.41
C ASP A 69 6.60 14.91 -15.28
N ILE A 70 5.89 13.82 -15.56
CA ILE A 70 5.62 12.76 -14.58
C ILE A 70 6.59 11.60 -14.78
N GLU A 71 7.34 11.28 -13.74
CA GLU A 71 8.21 10.10 -13.71
C GLU A 71 7.39 8.82 -13.58
N ILE A 72 7.72 7.80 -14.39
CA ILE A 72 7.15 6.45 -14.27
C ILE A 72 8.03 5.65 -13.30
N ILE A 73 7.51 5.47 -12.10
CA ILE A 73 8.20 4.81 -10.99
C ILE A 73 8.18 3.29 -11.22
N ASN A 74 9.29 2.59 -11.02
CA ASN A 74 9.28 1.12 -11.09
C ASN A 74 8.37 0.54 -9.99
N THR A 75 7.60 -0.52 -10.25
CA THR A 75 6.74 -1.15 -9.23
C THR A 75 7.54 -1.63 -8.01
N ASP A 76 8.82 -2.01 -8.18
CA ASP A 76 9.70 -2.34 -7.06
C ASP A 76 10.01 -1.11 -6.18
N LEU A 77 9.88 0.09 -6.74
CA LEU A 77 9.97 1.39 -6.06
C LEU A 77 8.61 1.87 -5.50
N ARG A 78 7.49 1.17 -5.73
CA ARG A 78 6.21 1.39 -5.02
C ARG A 78 6.41 1.40 -3.50
N TYR A 79 7.36 0.60 -3.04
CA TYR A 79 7.75 0.55 -1.64
C TYR A 79 8.80 1.61 -1.32
N ALA A 80 9.68 1.97 -2.27
CA ALA A 80 10.75 2.93 -2.02
C ALA A 80 10.21 4.29 -1.57
N GLU A 81 9.03 4.73 -2.00
CA GLU A 81 8.42 5.90 -1.40
C GLU A 81 7.38 5.52 -0.35
N MET A 82 7.38 6.23 0.78
CA MET A 82 6.40 6.15 1.88
C MET A 82 4.95 6.46 1.46
N ARG A 83 4.54 6.22 0.22
CA ARG A 83 3.28 6.72 -0.33
C ARG A 83 2.16 5.71 -0.34
N PHE A 84 2.45 4.43 -0.10
CA PHE A 84 1.45 3.38 -0.22
C PHE A 84 1.32 2.51 1.04
N PRO A 85 0.09 2.03 1.33
CA PRO A 85 -0.13 0.97 2.29
C PRO A 85 0.59 -0.31 1.86
N ILE A 86 1.02 -1.09 2.84
CA ILE A 86 1.76 -2.35 2.65
C ILE A 86 0.94 -3.47 3.26
N GLY A 87 0.64 -4.51 2.48
CA GLY A 87 -0.05 -5.69 3.00
C GLY A 87 0.76 -6.36 4.10
N ILE A 88 0.12 -6.83 5.18
CA ILE A 88 0.85 -7.45 6.30
C ILE A 88 1.54 -8.77 5.94
N TYR A 89 1.22 -9.34 4.77
CA TYR A 89 1.88 -10.52 4.21
C TYR A 89 2.96 -10.18 3.18
N ASP A 90 3.06 -8.91 2.76
CA ASP A 90 4.08 -8.41 1.84
C ASP A 90 5.38 -8.12 2.59
N THR A 91 6.04 -9.18 3.07
CA THR A 91 7.32 -9.06 3.79
C THR A 91 8.48 -8.80 2.84
N ASN A 92 9.61 -8.30 3.37
CA ASN A 92 10.84 -7.94 2.66
C ASN A 92 10.70 -6.84 1.60
N LYS A 93 9.69 -5.98 1.74
CA LYS A 93 9.53 -4.81 0.85
C LYS A 93 10.47 -3.67 1.27
N ALA A 94 11.09 -3.02 0.30
CA ALA A 94 12.08 -1.96 0.54
C ALA A 94 11.43 -0.58 0.56
N ILE A 95 11.52 0.14 1.68
CA ILE A 95 10.95 1.47 1.87
C ILE A 95 12.00 2.54 2.19
N GLU A 96 11.97 3.69 1.52
CA GLU A 96 12.83 4.82 1.86
C GLU A 96 12.16 5.67 2.93
N LEU A 97 12.82 5.81 4.07
CA LEU A 97 12.34 6.62 5.18
C LEU A 97 13.30 7.78 5.41
N PRO A 98 12.85 9.03 5.30
CA PRO A 98 13.55 10.18 5.86
C PRO A 98 13.75 10.08 7.38
N VAL A 99 14.57 10.97 7.94
CA VAL A 99 14.69 11.11 9.40
C VAL A 99 13.37 11.66 9.94
N GLY A 100 12.82 10.99 10.95
CA GLY A 100 11.56 11.44 11.54
C GLY A 100 10.89 10.41 12.44
N ILE A 101 9.80 10.84 13.07
CA ILE A 101 8.92 9.99 13.86
C ILE A 101 7.65 9.76 13.07
N TYR A 102 7.37 8.49 12.79
CA TYR A 102 6.24 8.06 11.98
C TYR A 102 5.19 7.35 12.84
N SER A 103 3.94 7.51 12.45
CA SER A 103 2.81 6.76 12.97
C SER A 103 2.55 5.57 12.07
N ILE A 104 2.62 4.38 12.65
CA ILE A 104 2.18 3.18 11.95
C ILE A 104 0.70 2.99 12.24
N LYS A 105 -0.10 3.01 11.18
CA LYS A 105 -1.55 2.90 11.18
C LYS A 105 -1.96 1.62 10.47
N VAL A 106 -2.97 0.93 10.97
CA VAL A 106 -3.66 -0.13 10.25
C VAL A 106 -4.90 0.42 9.56
N LEU A 107 -5.16 -0.01 8.33
CA LEU A 107 -6.32 0.40 7.53
C LEU A 107 -7.54 -0.52 7.72
N GLY A 108 -8.68 -0.12 7.17
CA GLY A 108 -9.95 -0.86 7.19
C GLY A 108 -10.86 -0.66 8.42
N GLY A 109 -10.39 -0.16 9.57
CA GLY A 109 -11.28 -0.08 10.75
C GLY A 109 -10.80 0.66 12.00
N TRP A 110 -11.75 0.93 12.89
CA TRP A 110 -11.54 1.68 14.14
C TRP A 110 -11.31 0.81 15.37
N SER A 111 -11.71 -0.45 15.34
CA SER A 111 -11.50 -1.39 16.43
C SER A 111 -10.38 -2.34 16.06
N VAL A 112 -9.25 -2.20 16.74
CA VAL A 112 -8.02 -2.93 16.44
C VAL A 112 -7.50 -3.62 17.68
N SER A 113 -7.25 -4.93 17.56
CA SER A 113 -6.49 -5.72 18.52
C SER A 113 -5.15 -6.09 17.88
N VAL A 114 -4.04 -5.69 18.50
CA VAL A 114 -2.69 -5.91 17.96
C VAL A 114 -2.13 -7.28 18.34
N GLY A 115 -2.43 -7.78 19.56
CA GLY A 115 -1.89 -9.06 20.02
C GLY A 115 -0.35 -9.07 20.01
N ASN A 116 0.26 -10.14 19.50
CA ASN A 116 1.73 -10.24 19.33
C ASN A 116 2.22 -9.79 17.95
N PHE A 117 1.36 -9.14 17.14
CA PHE A 117 1.76 -8.58 15.85
C PHE A 117 2.91 -7.58 16.04
N SER A 118 3.98 -7.75 15.26
CA SER A 118 5.16 -6.89 15.32
C SER A 118 5.70 -6.62 13.92
N ILE A 119 6.43 -5.51 13.82
CA ILE A 119 7.04 -5.02 12.59
C ILE A 119 8.53 -4.82 12.88
N GLU A 120 9.39 -5.18 11.95
CA GLU A 120 10.82 -4.89 11.99
C GLU A 120 11.22 -4.18 10.70
N LEU A 121 12.12 -3.20 10.84
CA LEU A 121 12.68 -2.48 9.71
C LEU A 121 14.20 -2.65 9.72
N LYS A 122 14.73 -3.33 8.71
CA LYS A 122 16.16 -3.56 8.56
C LYS A 122 16.74 -2.58 7.55
N ASN A 123 17.60 -1.69 8.01
CA ASN A 123 18.31 -0.76 7.14
C ASN A 123 19.18 -1.53 6.13
N ARG A 124 19.06 -1.21 4.84
CA ARG A 124 19.74 -1.92 3.75
C ARG A 124 21.24 -1.61 3.68
N GLU A 125 21.66 -0.42 4.11
CA GLU A 125 23.07 0.00 4.06
C GLU A 125 23.90 -0.65 5.17
N ASN A 126 23.41 -0.60 6.41
CA ASN A 126 24.18 -0.99 7.59
C ASN A 126 23.63 -2.23 8.31
N GLY A 127 22.51 -2.79 7.86
CA GLY A 127 21.89 -3.99 8.43
C GLY A 127 21.22 -3.79 9.79
N LYS A 128 21.18 -2.56 10.33
CA LYS A 128 20.58 -2.27 11.64
C LYS A 128 19.07 -2.48 11.60
N VAL A 129 18.56 -3.20 12.59
CA VAL A 129 17.12 -3.44 12.76
C VAL A 129 16.53 -2.42 13.72
N ILE A 130 15.37 -1.87 13.36
CA ILE A 130 14.57 -0.95 14.16
C ILE A 130 13.18 -1.59 14.35
N THR A 131 12.72 -1.63 15.60
CA THR A 131 11.40 -2.15 15.95
C THR A 131 10.51 -0.99 16.41
N PRO A 132 9.35 -0.75 15.76
CA PRO A 132 8.38 0.23 16.21
C PRO A 132 7.83 -0.10 17.59
N LYS A 133 7.50 0.95 18.36
CA LYS A 133 6.93 0.82 19.71
C LYS A 133 5.41 0.83 19.63
N VAL A 134 4.76 -0.17 20.23
CA VAL A 134 3.30 -0.17 20.40
C VAL A 134 2.89 1.02 21.26
N THR A 135 1.81 1.71 20.86
CA THR A 135 1.32 2.88 21.59
C THR A 135 -0.08 2.68 22.15
N ASN A 136 -0.31 3.26 23.34
CA ASN A 136 -1.63 3.39 23.94
C ASN A 136 -2.40 4.60 23.39
N TRP A 137 -1.70 5.59 22.80
CA TRP A 137 -2.31 6.76 22.18
C TRP A 137 -2.78 6.46 20.75
N ARG A 138 -3.86 5.67 20.65
CA ARG A 138 -4.39 5.15 19.39
C ARG A 138 -5.37 6.13 18.73
N ILE A 139 -4.81 7.09 18.00
CA ILE A 139 -5.56 8.07 17.20
C ILE A 139 -6.30 7.36 16.04
N GLN A 140 -7.55 7.75 15.80
CA GLN A 140 -8.33 7.36 14.63
C GLN A 140 -8.19 8.44 13.56
N SER A 141 -8.03 8.03 12.31
CA SER A 141 -7.97 8.93 11.16
C SER A 141 -8.61 8.28 9.92
N TYR A 142 -8.56 9.00 8.80
CA TYR A 142 -8.87 8.46 7.48
C TYR A 142 -7.64 8.61 6.60
N GLU A 143 -7.25 7.53 5.93
CA GLU A 143 -6.08 7.47 5.06
C GLU A 143 -6.49 6.69 3.81
N PHE A 144 -6.15 7.16 2.61
CA PHE A 144 -6.54 6.52 1.35
C PHE A 144 -8.06 6.24 1.21
N GLY A 145 -8.90 7.09 1.82
CA GLY A 145 -10.35 6.90 1.83
C GLY A 145 -10.86 5.80 2.78
N GLU A 146 -9.96 5.16 3.53
CA GLU A 146 -10.28 4.12 4.49
C GLU A 146 -10.16 4.59 5.95
N ARG A 147 -10.84 3.88 6.84
CA ARG A 147 -10.68 4.07 8.29
C ARG A 147 -9.29 3.60 8.70
N ALA A 148 -8.53 4.46 9.35
CA ALA A 148 -7.22 4.15 9.85
C ALA A 148 -7.15 4.28 11.37
N LYS A 149 -6.30 3.46 12.00
CA LYS A 149 -6.01 3.56 13.42
C LYS A 149 -4.53 3.38 13.70
N LYS A 150 -3.95 4.35 14.41
CA LYS A 150 -2.56 4.27 14.89
C LYS A 150 -2.41 3.10 15.87
N ILE A 151 -1.40 2.26 15.63
CA ILE A 151 -1.06 1.10 16.46
C ILE A 151 0.36 1.15 17.02
N MET A 152 1.30 1.77 16.30
CA MET A 152 2.70 1.87 16.72
C MET A 152 3.30 3.23 16.36
N SER A 153 4.47 3.54 16.91
CA SER A 153 5.29 4.68 16.53
C SER A 153 6.70 4.21 16.19
N LEU A 154 7.23 4.72 15.09
CA LEU A 154 8.52 4.36 14.52
C LEU A 154 9.42 5.60 14.53
N ASP A 155 10.63 5.46 15.04
CA ASP A 155 11.63 6.52 15.06
C ASP A 155 12.77 6.14 14.10
N ILE A 156 13.00 6.97 13.08
CA ILE A 156 14.02 6.79 12.07
C ILE A 156 15.15 7.79 12.31
N PRO A 157 16.31 7.35 12.83
CA PRO A 157 17.40 8.24 13.20
C PRO A 157 18.25 8.69 12.00
N LYS A 158 18.22 7.94 10.89
CA LYS A 158 18.97 8.25 9.67
C LYS A 158 18.12 7.94 8.45
N ARG A 159 18.13 8.84 7.47
CA ARG A 159 17.52 8.59 6.17
C ARG A 159 18.14 7.35 5.53
N GLY A 160 17.32 6.52 4.90
CA GLY A 160 17.79 5.42 4.08
C GLY A 160 16.67 4.48 3.66
N THR A 161 17.06 3.43 2.95
CA THR A 161 16.15 2.34 2.56
C THR A 161 16.13 1.25 3.62
N TYR A 162 14.93 0.80 4.00
CA TYR A 162 14.66 -0.20 5.02
C TYR A 162 13.85 -1.34 4.43
N LEU A 163 14.21 -2.58 4.72
CA LEU A 163 13.37 -3.74 4.42
C LEU A 163 12.39 -3.94 5.58
N ILE A 164 11.09 -3.94 5.28
CA ILE A 164 10.04 -4.18 6.27
C ILE A 164 9.77 -5.68 6.40
N GLU A 165 9.65 -6.14 7.63
CA GLU A 165 9.28 -7.52 7.96
C GLU A 165 8.12 -7.51 8.95
N PHE A 166 7.09 -8.30 8.65
CA PHE A 166 5.91 -8.47 9.50
C PHE A 166 5.95 -9.83 10.19
N LYS A 167 5.62 -9.86 11.48
CA LYS A 167 5.60 -11.09 12.29
C LYS A 167 4.28 -11.21 13.04
N ASN A 168 3.81 -12.44 13.20
CA ASN A 168 2.56 -12.79 13.88
C ASN A 168 1.32 -12.08 13.26
N GLN A 169 1.24 -12.05 11.92
CA GLN A 169 0.19 -11.40 11.14
C GLN A 169 -1.23 -11.75 11.64
N LYS A 170 -1.46 -13.04 11.97
CA LYS A 170 -2.76 -13.57 12.43
C LYS A 170 -3.28 -12.96 13.73
N ASP A 171 -2.39 -12.38 14.53
CA ASP A 171 -2.77 -11.75 15.81
C ASP A 171 -3.36 -10.35 15.62
N LEU A 172 -3.11 -9.72 14.47
CA LEU A 172 -3.69 -8.42 14.11
C LEU A 172 -5.14 -8.60 13.66
N LYS A 173 -6.07 -8.07 14.45
CA LYS A 173 -7.51 -8.17 14.21
C LYS A 173 -8.12 -6.79 14.09
N VAL A 174 -8.87 -6.58 13.01
CA VAL A 174 -9.53 -5.29 12.71
C VAL A 174 -11.02 -5.51 12.48
N ARG A 175 -11.84 -4.63 13.06
CA ARG A 175 -13.28 -4.51 12.76
C ARG A 175 -13.57 -3.07 12.33
N ARG A 176 -14.55 -2.86 11.46
CA ARG A 176 -14.81 -1.51 10.93
C ARG A 176 -15.31 -0.59 12.03
N SER A 177 -16.22 -1.06 12.90
CA SER A 177 -16.78 -0.27 14.00
C SER A 177 -16.07 -0.51 15.33
N ASN A 178 -16.03 0.53 16.18
CA ASN A 178 -15.62 0.46 17.58
C ASN A 178 -16.80 0.43 18.57
N LEU A 179 -18.04 0.47 18.07
CA LEU A 179 -19.24 0.46 18.92
C LEU A 179 -19.46 -0.92 19.55
N PHE A 180 -19.80 -0.94 20.83
CA PHE A 180 -19.94 -2.18 21.60
C PHE A 180 -21.05 -3.09 21.05
N LEU A 181 -22.22 -2.54 20.70
CA LEU A 181 -23.36 -3.31 20.20
C LEU A 181 -23.12 -3.91 18.81
N THR A 182 -22.34 -3.24 17.95
CA THR A 182 -22.04 -3.75 16.61
C THR A 182 -21.05 -4.91 16.64
N ARG A 183 -20.22 -5.04 17.70
CA ARG A 183 -19.23 -6.12 17.84
C ARG A 183 -19.85 -7.52 17.91
N LEU A 184 -21.11 -7.64 18.31
CA LEU A 184 -21.81 -8.93 18.41
C LEU A 184 -22.20 -9.51 17.03
N PHE A 185 -22.28 -8.67 16.00
CA PHE A 185 -22.72 -9.05 14.66
C PHE A 185 -21.68 -8.80 13.57
N GLU A 186 -20.71 -7.91 13.83
CA GLU A 186 -19.69 -7.53 12.88
C GLU A 186 -18.51 -8.50 12.90
N LYS A 187 -18.26 -9.14 11.74
CA LYS A 187 -17.11 -10.01 11.53
C LYS A 187 -15.82 -9.21 11.46
N GLU A 188 -14.72 -9.84 11.87
CA GLU A 188 -13.38 -9.31 11.66
C GLU A 188 -13.10 -9.21 10.15
N LEU A 189 -12.36 -8.17 9.75
CA LEU A 189 -11.85 -8.09 8.38
C LEU A 189 -10.92 -9.28 8.11
N PRO A 190 -10.96 -9.86 6.90
CA PRO A 190 -10.02 -10.90 6.51
C PRO A 190 -8.59 -10.43 6.74
N ASN A 191 -7.79 -11.24 7.44
CA ASN A 191 -6.44 -10.86 7.86
C ASN A 191 -5.52 -10.64 6.65
N GLU A 192 -5.75 -11.37 5.57
CA GLU A 192 -5.04 -11.32 4.30
C GLU A 192 -5.24 -9.99 3.56
N LYS A 193 -6.31 -9.25 3.89
CA LYS A 193 -6.63 -7.95 3.29
C LYS A 193 -6.17 -6.77 4.14
N LEU A 194 -5.48 -7.02 5.25
CA LEU A 194 -5.05 -5.96 6.14
C LEU A 194 -3.77 -5.30 5.62
N GLU A 195 -3.79 -3.97 5.63
CA GLU A 195 -2.70 -3.14 5.17
C GLU A 195 -2.22 -2.21 6.29
N ILE A 196 -0.93 -1.89 6.23
CA ILE A 196 -0.23 -0.98 7.14
C ILE A 196 0.22 0.25 6.38
N TRP A 197 -0.07 1.41 6.94
CA TRP A 197 0.37 2.70 6.47
C TRP A 197 1.39 3.30 7.45
N ILE A 198 2.49 3.85 6.94
CA ILE A 198 3.53 4.52 7.71
C ILE A 198 3.56 5.99 7.29
N GLY A 199 3.14 6.89 8.19
CA GLY A 199 3.09 8.33 7.90
C GLY A 199 2.85 9.20 9.12
#